data_AF-A0A9Y2JGJ7-F1
#
_entry.id   AF-A0A9Y2JGJ7-F1
#
_cell.length_a   1.000
_cell.length_b   1.000
_cell.length_c   1.000
_cell.angle_alpha   90.00
_cell.angle_beta   90.00
_cell.angle_gamma   90.00
#
_symmetry.space_group_name_H-M   'P 1'
#
loop_
_entity.id
_entity.type
_entity.pdbx_description
1 polymer ?
#
loop_
_entity_poly.entity_id
_entity_poly.type
_entity_poly.pdbx_seq_one_letter_code
_entity_poly.pdbx_strand_id
1 'polypeptide(L)'
;MFNLAARRWSDQQPAAACHPTELPPEPRVHLHTDHAVQDIGTGAARPGVLPQHRLEVRPAEFALTLTPVSGRLAGRLPGRARTSGRR
;
A
#
# COMPACT_ATOMS: atom_id res chain seq x y z
N MET A 1 -16.79 8.10 1.51
CA MET A 1 -15.35 8.21 1.87
C MET A 1 -14.74 6.82 1.70
N PHE A 2 -13.51 6.72 1.19
CA PHE A 2 -12.82 5.44 0.95
C PHE A 2 -11.36 5.54 1.44
N ASN A 3 -10.75 4.41 1.74
CA ASN A 3 -9.33 4.32 2.09
C ASN A 3 -8.51 4.01 0.84
N LEU A 4 -7.31 4.59 0.75
CA LEU A 4 -6.40 4.38 -0.38
C LEU A 4 -5.00 4.03 0.13
N ALA A 5 -4.41 3.01 -0.47
CA ALA A 5 -2.99 2.69 -0.28
C ALA A 5 -2.31 2.44 -1.63
N ALA A 6 -1.17 3.09 -1.87
CA ALA A 6 -0.35 2.90 -3.06
C ALA A 6 1.07 2.53 -2.65
N ARG A 7 1.53 1.34 -3.03
CA ARG A 7 2.78 0.75 -2.52
C ARG A 7 3.55 0.00 -3.60
N ARG A 8 4.84 -0.20 -3.39
CA ARG A 8 5.77 -0.90 -4.32
C ARG A 8 5.98 -2.37 -3.93
N TRP A 9 4.96 -2.99 -3.35
CA TRP A 9 4.98 -4.39 -2.95
C TRP A 9 3.54 -4.91 -2.78
N SER A 10 3.33 -6.21 -2.98
CA SER A 10 2.06 -6.92 -2.76
C SER A 10 1.85 -7.22 -1.26
N ASP A 11 0.65 -7.67 -0.85
CA ASP A 11 0.41 -8.06 0.56
C ASP A 11 1.28 -9.24 1.00
N GLN A 12 1.61 -10.14 0.07
CA GLN A 12 2.35 -11.35 0.39
C GLN A 12 3.82 -11.07 0.70
N GLN A 13 4.39 -9.99 0.14
CA GLN A 13 5.81 -9.68 0.29
C GLN A 13 6.17 -9.26 1.72
N PRO A 14 5.51 -8.28 2.36
CA PRO A 14 5.72 -7.99 3.78
C PRO A 14 5.31 -9.13 4.70
N ALA A 15 4.28 -9.90 4.34
CA ALA A 15 3.86 -11.05 5.16
C ALA A 15 4.96 -12.14 5.24
N ALA A 16 5.80 -12.24 4.22
CA ALA A 16 6.93 -13.18 4.17
C ALA A 16 8.25 -12.58 4.66
N ALA A 17 8.36 -11.26 4.79
CA ALA A 17 9.59 -10.57 5.16
C ALA A 17 9.69 -10.37 6.67
N CYS A 18 10.84 -10.70 7.24
CA CYS A 18 11.18 -10.35 8.61
C CYS A 18 11.75 -8.93 8.72
N HIS A 19 12.40 -8.45 7.64
CA HIS A 19 13.05 -7.15 7.62
C HIS A 19 12.70 -6.35 6.35
N PRO A 20 12.59 -5.01 6.42
CA PRO A 20 12.25 -4.19 5.25
C PRO A 20 13.20 -4.33 4.06
N THR A 21 14.47 -4.65 4.31
CA THR A 21 15.49 -4.84 3.26
C THR A 21 15.29 -6.09 2.41
N GLU A 22 14.42 -7.01 2.85
CA GLU A 22 14.07 -8.24 2.14
C GLU A 22 12.97 -7.99 1.09
N LEU A 23 12.33 -6.81 1.11
CA LEU A 23 11.29 -6.46 0.13
C LEU A 23 11.90 -6.32 -1.27
N PRO A 24 11.40 -7.06 -2.27
CA PRO A 24 11.96 -7.03 -3.60
C PRO A 24 11.66 -5.70 -4.29
N PRO A 25 12.55 -5.22 -5.17
CA PRO A 25 12.28 -4.05 -5.99
C PRO A 25 11.17 -4.38 -7.02
N GLU A 26 10.06 -3.64 -6.98
CA GLU A 26 8.92 -3.88 -7.87
C GLU A 26 8.70 -2.70 -8.84
N PRO A 27 8.65 -2.93 -10.17
CA PRO A 27 8.34 -1.88 -11.14
C PRO A 27 6.89 -1.40 -11.07
N ARG A 28 5.98 -2.22 -10.53
CA ARG A 28 4.55 -1.92 -10.43
C ARG A 28 4.21 -1.15 -9.14
N VAL A 29 3.05 -0.48 -9.15
CA VAL A 29 2.41 0.03 -7.93
C VAL A 29 1.20 -0.86 -7.66
N HIS A 30 1.11 -1.36 -6.44
CA HIS A 30 -0.08 -2.06 -5.94
C HIS A 30 -1.00 -1.01 -5.31
N LEU A 31 -2.17 -0.79 -5.92
CA LEU A 31 -3.18 0.17 -5.46
C LEU A 31 -4.32 -0.59 -4.76
N HIS A 32 -4.69 -0.15 -3.56
CA HIS A 32 -5.84 -0.64 -2.80
C HIS A 32 -6.81 0.51 -2.59
N THR A 33 -8.09 0.20 -2.71
CA THR A 33 -9.20 1.12 -2.51
C THR A 33 -10.31 0.40 -1.76
N ASP A 34 -10.49 0.76 -0.49
CA ASP A 34 -11.36 0.02 0.42
C ASP A 34 -12.48 0.91 0.93
N HIS A 35 -13.72 0.41 0.91
CA HIS A 35 -14.87 1.12 1.46
C HIS A 35 -14.80 1.22 2.99
N ALA A 36 -14.35 0.16 3.65
CA ALA A 36 -14.15 0.07 5.08
C ALA A 36 -13.01 -0.92 5.39
N VAL A 37 -12.31 -0.73 6.50
CA VAL A 37 -11.15 -1.53 6.91
C VAL A 37 -11.28 -1.85 8.40
N GLN A 38 -10.90 -3.07 8.77
CA GLN A 38 -10.78 -3.49 10.17
C GLN A 38 -9.68 -2.69 10.87
N ASP A 39 -9.98 -2.09 12.02
CA ASP A 39 -8.95 -1.44 12.83
C ASP A 39 -7.96 -2.48 13.37
N ILE A 40 -6.71 -2.08 13.57
CA ILE A 40 -5.63 -2.93 14.09
C ILE A 40 -5.70 -3.05 15.63
N GLY A 41 -6.26 -2.04 16.31
CA GLY A 41 -6.37 -1.99 17.76
C GLY A 41 -5.01 -2.14 18.47
N THR A 42 -5.05 -2.67 19.70
CA THR A 42 -3.85 -2.88 20.55
C THR A 42 -3.69 -4.31 21.04
N GLY A 43 -4.20 -5.27 20.26
CA GLY A 43 -4.35 -6.68 20.65
C GLY A 43 -3.07 -7.42 21.03
N ALA A 44 -1.90 -6.85 20.73
CA ALA A 44 -0.61 -7.43 21.12
C ALA A 44 -0.40 -7.47 22.65
N ALA A 45 -0.95 -6.51 23.41
CA ALA A 45 -0.71 -6.40 24.87
C ALA A 45 -1.89 -5.82 25.67
N ARG A 46 -3.00 -5.49 25.00
CA ARG A 46 -4.16 -4.80 25.55
C ARG A 46 -5.42 -5.38 24.89
N PRO A 47 -6.63 -4.94 25.28
CA PRO A 47 -7.84 -5.35 24.59
C PRO A 47 -7.72 -5.13 23.07
N GLY A 48 -8.33 -6.05 22.33
CA GLY A 48 -8.38 -6.00 20.87
C GLY A 48 -9.23 -4.83 20.37
N VAL A 49 -9.67 -4.94 19.12
CA VAL A 49 -10.43 -3.87 18.46
C VAL A 49 -11.74 -3.59 19.20
N LEU A 50 -11.96 -2.30 19.52
CA LEU A 50 -13.19 -1.84 20.16
C LEU A 50 -14.39 -2.10 19.25
N PRO A 51 -15.58 -2.41 19.79
CA PRO A 51 -16.74 -2.81 19.00
C PRO A 51 -17.08 -1.86 17.84
N GLN A 52 -16.99 -0.55 18.05
CA GLN A 52 -17.30 0.46 17.03
C GLN A 52 -16.27 0.55 15.88
N HIS A 53 -15.12 -0.11 16.00
CA HIS A 53 -14.05 -0.12 14.99
C HIS A 53 -13.87 -1.49 14.32
N ARG A 54 -14.79 -2.43 14.58
CA ARG A 54 -14.83 -3.73 13.92
C ARG A 54 -15.51 -3.61 12.56
N LEU A 55 -14.92 -4.25 11.58
CA LEU A 55 -15.49 -4.50 10.27
C LEU A 55 -16.41 -5.72 10.37
N GLU A 56 -17.66 -5.47 10.70
CA GLU A 56 -18.70 -6.50 10.76
C GLU A 56 -19.20 -6.87 9.36
N VAL A 57 -19.56 -8.13 9.15
CA VAL A 57 -20.10 -8.61 7.87
C VAL A 57 -21.48 -8.01 7.63
N ARG A 58 -21.60 -7.16 6.61
CA ARG A 58 -22.85 -6.48 6.23
C ARG A 58 -22.88 -6.25 4.72
N PRO A 59 -24.07 -6.10 4.11
CA PRO A 59 -24.17 -5.61 2.74
C PRO A 59 -23.46 -4.26 2.60
N ALA A 60 -22.71 -4.10 1.51
CA ALA A 60 -21.99 -2.88 1.19
C ALA A 60 -22.13 -2.59 -0.30
N GLU A 61 -22.40 -1.33 -0.63
CA GLU A 61 -22.42 -0.84 -2.00
C GLU A 61 -21.52 0.39 -2.09
N PHE A 62 -20.53 0.33 -2.98
CA PHE A 62 -19.64 1.45 -3.25
C PHE A 62 -19.15 1.36 -4.69
N ALA A 63 -18.86 2.52 -5.28
CA ALA A 63 -18.37 2.62 -6.64
C ALA A 63 -17.14 3.53 -6.69
N LEU A 64 -16.23 3.20 -7.62
CA LEU A 64 -15.06 3.99 -7.94
C LEU A 64 -15.06 4.23 -9.45
N THR A 65 -14.94 5.49 -9.85
CA THR A 65 -14.73 5.85 -11.25
C THR A 65 -13.26 6.19 -11.45
N LEU A 66 -12.56 5.38 -12.22
CA LEU A 66 -11.16 5.61 -12.57
C LEU A 66 -11.10 6.25 -13.95
N THR A 67 -10.69 7.52 -13.99
CA THR A 67 -10.47 8.23 -15.25
C THR A 67 -8.96 8.32 -15.51
N PRO A 68 -8.46 7.78 -16.63
CA PRO A 68 -7.06 7.96 -16.99
C PRO A 68 -6.79 9.45 -17.19
N VAL A 69 -5.84 10.00 -16.44
CA VAL A 69 -5.37 11.35 -16.67
C VAL A 69 -4.24 11.31 -17.68
N SER A 70 -4.41 11.99 -18.81
CA SER A 70 -3.33 12.23 -19.78
C SER A 70 -2.40 13.31 -19.24
N GLY A 71 -1.62 12.98 -18.21
CA GLY A 71 -0.62 13.86 -17.63
C GLY A 71 0.78 13.44 -18.05
N ARG A 72 1.49 14.32 -18.77
CA ARG A 72 2.95 14.20 -18.95
C ARG A 72 3.60 14.33 -17.57
N LEU A 73 3.94 13.21 -16.94
CA LEU A 73 4.87 13.18 -15.80
C LEU A 73 6.28 13.49 -16.31
N ALA A 74 6.52 14.72 -16.76
CA ALA A 74 7.86 15.27 -16.89
C ALA A 74 8.36 15.71 -15.50
N GLY A 75 8.55 14.73 -14.61
CA GLY A 75 9.29 14.90 -13.37
C GLY A 75 10.57 14.10 -13.49
N ARG A 76 11.70 14.78 -13.67
CA ARG A 76 13.05 14.20 -13.64
C ARG A 76 13.19 13.26 -12.43
N LEU A 77 13.42 11.98 -12.68
CA LEU A 77 14.18 11.18 -11.72
C LEU A 77 15.60 11.77 -11.70
N PRO A 78 16.14 12.26 -10.56
CA PRO A 78 17.56 12.61 -10.51
C PRO A 78 18.37 11.40 -10.92
N GLY A 79 19.29 11.64 -11.85
CA GLY A 79 20.06 10.61 -12.55
C GLY A 79 20.70 9.62 -11.58
N ARG A 80 20.56 8.33 -11.89
CA ARG A 80 21.47 7.31 -11.38
C ARG A 80 22.84 7.65 -11.96
N ALA A 81 23.68 8.33 -11.18
CA ALA A 81 25.06 8.60 -11.54
C ALA A 81 25.74 7.25 -11.83
N ARG A 82 26.20 7.09 -13.07
CA ARG A 82 27.17 6.06 -13.42
C ARG A 82 28.50 6.48 -12.80
N THR A 83 28.90 5.86 -11.70
CA THR A 83 30.31 5.74 -11.34
C THR A 83 30.78 4.39 -11.88
N SER A 84 31.21 4.32 -13.13
CA SER A 84 32.61 4.45 -13.56
C SER A 84 33.52 3.48 -12.80
N GLY A 85 34.00 2.47 -13.51
CA GLY A 85 34.99 1.53 -12.99
C GLY A 85 36.24 2.22 -12.47
N ARG A 86 36.91 1.53 -11.56
CA ARG A 86 38.33 1.69 -11.31
C ARG A 86 38.90 0.28 -11.19
N ARG A 87 39.82 0.02 -12.12
CA ARG A 87 40.98 -0.89 -12.12
C ARG A 87 40.98 -2.05 -11.14
#